data_AF-A0A222P3A4-F1
#
_entry.id   AF-A0A222P3A4-F1
#
_cell.length_a   1.000
_cell.length_b   1.000
_cell.length_c   1.000
_cell.angle_alpha   90.00
_cell.angle_beta   90.00
_cell.angle_gamma   90.00
#
_symmetry.space_group_name_H-M   'P 1'
#
loop_
_entity.id
_entity.type
_entity.pdbx_description
1 polymer ?
#
loop_
_entity_poly.entity_id
_entity_poly.type
_entity_poly.pdbx_seq_one_letter_code
_entity_poly.pdbx_strand_id
1 'polypeptide(L)'
;MVKNVRLLNEHFEEIMATIIQSIFEDEGFTPIRNRFFTVFKPIQSVRKLGGKHSDFLAYLLNPVIDIVLIPAFLIDIAIDVTNMVISLIKAFHYWSHNQQRTSRLFDEETQGELGDVKEHFLNAVAALFSAVLNPIFSLLSLFTRPVASVVKAVADACNESSSASCKV
;
A
#
# COMPACT_ATOMS: atom_id res chain seq x y z
N MET A 1 20.03 -30.46 10.55
CA MET A 1 20.27 -29.01 10.48
C MET A 1 19.54 -28.34 9.30
N VAL A 2 19.63 -28.88 8.08
CA VAL A 2 18.96 -28.32 6.87
C VAL A 2 17.42 -28.29 6.95
N LYS A 3 16.78 -29.27 7.61
CA LYS A 3 15.30 -29.30 7.79
C LYS A 3 14.75 -28.15 8.66
N ASN A 4 15.49 -27.70 9.67
CA ASN A 4 15.05 -26.61 10.55
C ASN A 4 15.13 -25.24 9.86
N VAL A 5 16.09 -25.04 8.96
CA VAL A 5 16.19 -23.80 8.17
C VAL A 5 15.05 -23.68 7.17
N ARG A 6 14.61 -24.80 6.57
CA ARG A 6 13.47 -24.81 5.64
C ARG A 6 12.14 -24.54 6.36
N LEU A 7 11.93 -25.14 7.54
CA LEU A 7 10.76 -24.87 8.38
C LEU A 7 10.71 -23.42 8.87
N LEU A 8 11.85 -22.84 9.24
CA LEU A 8 11.91 -21.43 9.65
C LEU A 8 11.56 -20.49 8.49
N ASN A 9 12.02 -20.80 7.27
CA ASN A 9 11.72 -20.01 6.08
C ASN A 9 10.23 -20.10 5.69
N GLU A 10 9.64 -21.29 5.71
CA GLU A 10 8.21 -21.48 5.42
C GLU A 10 7.33 -20.73 6.43
N HIS A 11 7.68 -20.80 7.72
CA HIS A 11 6.93 -20.09 8.75
C HIS A 11 7.09 -18.57 8.66
N PHE A 12 8.28 -18.10 8.29
CA PHE A 12 8.53 -16.68 8.05
C PHE A 12 7.76 -16.16 6.82
N GLU A 13 7.71 -16.94 5.73
CA GLU A 13 6.93 -16.61 4.55
C GLU A 13 5.42 -16.57 4.86
N GLU A 14 4.91 -17.50 5.68
CA GLU A 14 3.51 -17.55 6.09
C GLU A 14 3.14 -16.38 7.02
N ILE A 15 4.02 -16.03 7.96
CA ILE A 15 3.85 -14.86 8.83
C ILE A 15 3.90 -13.57 8.00
N MET A 16 4.86 -13.46 7.08
CA MET A 16 4.96 -12.30 6.19
C MET A 16 3.74 -12.19 5.29
N ALA A 17 3.27 -13.28 4.69
CA ALA A 17 2.07 -13.29 3.86
C ALA A 17 0.84 -12.85 4.65
N THR A 18 0.70 -13.31 5.89
CA THR A 18 -0.43 -12.98 6.78
C THR A 18 -0.37 -11.52 7.23
N ILE A 19 0.80 -11.02 7.62
CA ILE A 19 1.01 -9.61 8.01
C ILE A 19 0.79 -8.69 6.82
N ILE A 20 1.35 -9.05 5.66
CA ILE A 20 1.17 -8.32 4.40
C ILE A 20 -0.31 -8.30 4.02
N GLN A 21 -1.02 -9.43 4.07
CA GLN A 21 -2.46 -9.46 3.80
C GLN A 21 -3.24 -8.61 4.79
N SER A 22 -2.97 -8.71 6.09
CA SER A 22 -3.65 -7.92 7.11
C SER A 22 -3.45 -6.41 6.91
N ILE A 23 -2.26 -5.98 6.48
CA ILE A 23 -1.98 -4.58 6.19
C ILE A 23 -2.66 -4.14 4.88
N PHE A 24 -2.81 -5.03 3.91
CA PHE A 24 -3.38 -4.72 2.58
C PHE A 24 -4.89 -5.00 2.42
N GLU A 25 -5.55 -5.52 3.46
CA GLU A 25 -7.00 -5.69 3.53
C GLU A 25 -7.71 -4.46 4.10
N ASP A 26 -7.00 -3.58 4.83
CA ASP A 26 -7.56 -2.32 5.29
C ASP A 26 -7.75 -1.35 4.09
N GLU A 27 -8.92 -0.74 3.98
CA GLU A 27 -9.30 0.04 2.78
C GLU A 27 -8.33 1.20 2.53
N GLY A 28 -7.75 1.77 3.59
CA GLY A 28 -6.74 2.83 3.55
C GLY A 28 -5.43 2.47 2.83
N PHE A 29 -5.11 1.17 2.68
CA PHE A 29 -3.87 0.70 2.02
C PHE A 29 -4.10 0.17 0.59
N THR A 30 -5.33 0.18 0.09
CA THR A 30 -5.68 -0.20 -1.29
C THR A 30 -4.83 0.50 -2.36
N PRO A 31 -4.52 1.81 -2.26
CA PRO A 31 -3.69 2.50 -3.25
C PRO A 31 -2.26 1.93 -3.31
N ILE A 32 -1.69 1.60 -2.15
CA ILE A 32 -0.34 1.04 -2.02
C ILE A 32 -0.31 -0.38 -2.58
N ARG A 33 -1.34 -1.19 -2.27
CA ARG A 33 -1.50 -2.56 -2.78
C ARG A 33 -1.46 -2.60 -4.31
N ASN A 34 -2.26 -1.75 -4.95
CA ASN A 34 -2.34 -1.69 -6.42
C ASN A 34 -1.00 -1.30 -7.06
N ARG A 35 -0.24 -0.42 -6.40
CA ARG A 35 1.10 -0.03 -6.84
C ARG A 35 2.12 -1.15 -6.66
N PHE A 36 2.10 -1.84 -5.53
CA PHE A 36 2.97 -3.00 -5.29
C PHE A 36 2.83 -4.07 -6.38
N PHE A 37 1.59 -4.47 -6.70
CA PHE A 37 1.34 -5.48 -7.75
C PHE A 37 1.63 -4.99 -9.17
N THR A 38 1.75 -3.69 -9.40
CA THR A 38 2.08 -3.14 -10.72
C THR A 38 3.57 -2.91 -10.92
N VAL A 39 4.39 -2.91 -9.85
CA VAL A 39 5.86 -2.83 -9.92
C VAL A 39 6.45 -3.96 -10.78
N PHE A 40 5.95 -5.18 -10.61
CA PHE A 40 6.46 -6.36 -11.32
C PHE A 40 5.81 -6.63 -12.67
N LYS A 41 4.88 -5.79 -13.12
CA LYS A 41 4.23 -5.98 -14.43
C LYS A 41 5.14 -5.46 -15.55
N PRO A 42 5.42 -6.26 -16.59
CA PRO A 42 6.22 -5.81 -17.71
C PRO A 42 5.49 -4.70 -18.48
N ILE A 43 6.26 -3.78 -19.06
CA ILE A 43 5.78 -2.57 -19.75
C ILE A 43 4.82 -2.89 -20.93
N GLN A 44 4.87 -4.12 -21.47
CA GLN A 44 4.08 -4.56 -22.62
C GLN A 44 2.89 -5.48 -22.28
N SER A 45 2.19 -5.26 -21.15
CA SER A 45 1.23 -6.25 -20.62
C SER A 45 -0.25 -6.08 -21.00
N VAL A 46 -0.62 -5.32 -22.03
CA VAL A 46 -2.01 -5.28 -22.51
C VAL A 46 -2.14 -5.83 -23.94
N ARG A 47 -2.50 -7.12 -24.03
CA ARG A 47 -2.96 -7.77 -25.27
C ARG A 47 -4.49 -7.85 -25.36
N LYS A 48 -5.23 -7.43 -24.32
CA LYS A 48 -6.65 -7.79 -24.17
C LYS A 48 -7.65 -6.87 -24.87
N LEU A 49 -7.30 -5.65 -25.28
CA LEU A 49 -8.21 -4.76 -26.02
C LEU A 49 -7.52 -4.19 -27.27
N GLY A 50 -7.64 -4.89 -28.40
CA GLY A 50 -7.60 -4.26 -29.74
C GLY A 50 -6.34 -3.54 -30.24
N GLY A 51 -5.23 -3.50 -29.50
CA GLY A 51 -3.99 -2.89 -29.98
C GLY A 51 -2.86 -2.94 -28.96
N LYS A 52 -1.61 -3.09 -29.43
CA LYS A 52 -0.41 -2.87 -28.62
C LYS A 52 -0.32 -1.38 -28.31
N HIS A 53 -0.90 -0.91 -27.22
CA HIS A 53 -0.59 0.41 -26.69
C HIS A 53 0.49 0.27 -25.61
N SER A 54 1.54 1.07 -25.80
CA SER A 54 2.71 1.11 -24.93
C SER A 54 2.35 1.89 -23.68
N ASP A 55 2.39 1.25 -22.50
CA ASP A 55 2.20 1.91 -21.19
C ASP A 55 3.40 2.80 -20.80
N PHE A 56 4.25 3.17 -21.76
CA PHE A 56 5.47 3.93 -21.56
C PHE A 56 5.22 5.34 -21.00
N LEU A 57 4.19 6.04 -21.49
CA LEU A 57 3.82 7.35 -20.96
C LEU A 57 3.32 7.25 -19.52
N ALA A 58 2.44 6.28 -19.22
CA ALA A 58 1.98 6.03 -17.85
C ALA A 58 3.15 5.67 -16.92
N TYR A 59 4.09 4.86 -17.42
CA TYR A 59 5.32 4.51 -16.70
C TYR A 59 6.21 5.73 -16.37
N LEU A 60 6.41 6.64 -17.33
CA LEU A 60 7.19 7.87 -17.10
C LEU A 60 6.47 8.91 -16.25
N LEU A 61 5.14 9.00 -16.38
CA LEU A 61 4.34 10.00 -15.68
C LEU A 61 4.04 9.61 -14.24
N ASN A 62 3.99 8.32 -13.90
CA ASN A 62 3.68 7.86 -12.54
C ASN A 62 4.59 8.48 -11.45
N PRO A 63 5.93 8.49 -11.57
CA PRO A 63 6.79 9.16 -10.59
C PRO A 63 6.55 10.66 -10.48
N VAL A 64 6.24 11.33 -11.60
CA VAL A 64 5.97 12.78 -11.62
C VAL A 64 4.65 13.09 -10.91
N ILE A 65 3.60 12.30 -11.21
CA ILE A 65 2.29 12.40 -10.55
C ILE A 65 2.45 12.18 -9.05
N ASP A 66 3.26 11.21 -8.63
CA ASP A 66 3.47 10.94 -7.21
C ASP A 66 4.12 12.10 -6.47
N ILE A 67 5.14 12.73 -7.05
CA ILE A 67 5.79 13.89 -6.46
C ILE A 67 4.82 15.08 -6.36
N VAL A 68 3.99 15.28 -7.39
CA VAL A 68 2.98 16.35 -7.40
C VAL A 68 1.85 16.08 -6.38
N LEU A 69 1.57 14.82 -6.07
CA LEU A 69 0.55 14.45 -5.08
C LEU A 69 1.04 14.52 -3.63
N ILE A 70 2.35 14.52 -3.36
CA ILE A 70 2.90 14.60 -1.98
C ILE A 70 2.29 15.77 -1.18
N PRO A 71 2.21 17.01 -1.70
CA PRO A 71 1.60 18.12 -0.97
C PRO A 71 0.12 17.88 -0.63
N ALA A 72 -0.65 17.24 -1.52
CA ALA A 72 -2.05 16.91 -1.26
C ALA A 72 -2.18 15.90 -0.11
N PHE A 73 -1.34 14.85 -0.10
CA PHE A 73 -1.29 13.90 1.02
C PHE A 73 -0.85 14.56 2.33
N LEU A 74 0.10 15.51 2.30
CA LEU A 74 0.53 16.24 3.50
C LEU A 74 -0.59 17.10 4.09
N ILE A 75 -1.42 17.72 3.24
CA ILE A 75 -2.59 18.48 3.70
C ILE A 75 -3.60 17.54 4.35
N ASP A 76 -3.86 16.38 3.75
CA ASP A 76 -4.80 15.38 4.28
C ASP A 76 -4.36 14.88 5.66
N ILE A 77 -3.07 14.53 5.81
CA ILE A 77 -2.46 14.17 7.10
C ILE A 77 -2.60 15.31 8.11
N ALA A 78 -2.37 16.57 7.70
CA ALA A 78 -2.50 17.71 8.59
C ALA A 78 -3.95 17.91 9.09
N ILE A 79 -4.94 17.68 8.22
CA ILE A 79 -6.36 17.72 8.57
C ILE A 79 -6.69 16.61 9.57
N ASP A 80 -6.31 15.37 9.29
CA ASP A 80 -6.58 14.25 10.19
C ASP A 80 -5.89 14.40 11.54
N VAL A 81 -4.63 14.85 11.57
CA VAL A 81 -3.92 15.14 12.83
C VAL A 81 -4.62 16.26 13.60
N THR A 82 -5.11 17.30 12.92
CA THR A 82 -5.84 18.39 13.57
C THR A 82 -7.15 17.88 14.17
N ASN A 83 -7.91 17.08 13.42
CA ASN A 83 -9.16 16.49 13.88
C ASN A 83 -8.92 15.53 15.07
N MET A 84 -7.89 14.69 14.99
CA MET A 84 -7.45 13.84 16.08
C MET A 84 -7.17 14.65 17.35
N VAL A 85 -6.43 15.77 17.25
CA VAL A 85 -6.13 16.63 18.40
C VAL A 85 -7.41 17.26 18.97
N ILE A 86 -8.32 17.72 18.11
CA ILE A 86 -9.60 18.29 18.54
C ILE A 86 -10.44 17.25 19.30
N SER A 87 -10.61 16.04 18.75
CA SER A 87 -11.35 14.96 19.41
C SER A 87 -10.68 14.52 20.71
N LEU A 88 -9.35 14.52 20.77
CA LEU A 88 -8.61 14.20 22.00
C LEU A 88 -8.84 15.26 23.09
N ILE A 89 -8.84 16.54 22.73
CA ILE A 89 -9.14 17.64 23.65
C ILE A 89 -10.58 17.52 24.16
N LYS A 90 -11.54 17.19 23.29
CA LYS A 90 -12.94 16.96 23.69
C LYS A 90 -13.08 15.77 24.62
N ALA A 91 -12.48 14.63 24.28
CA ALA A 91 -12.45 13.45 25.13
C ALA A 91 -11.88 13.79 26.52
N PHE A 92 -10.79 14.54 26.58
CA PHE A 92 -10.20 14.97 27.85
C PHE A 92 -11.12 15.92 28.63
N HIS A 93 -11.80 16.84 27.94
CA HIS A 93 -12.76 17.75 28.54
C HIS A 93 -13.97 16.99 29.14
N TYR A 94 -14.58 16.08 28.37
CA TYR A 94 -15.68 15.24 28.84
C TYR A 94 -15.27 14.36 30.01
N TRP A 95 -14.12 13.69 29.87
CA TRP A 95 -13.54 12.87 30.93
C TRP A 95 -13.38 13.67 32.22
N SER A 96 -12.69 14.81 32.15
CA SER A 96 -12.44 15.68 33.30
C SER A 96 -13.72 16.19 33.95
N HIS A 97 -14.72 16.58 33.15
CA HIS A 97 -16.01 17.05 33.65
C HIS A 97 -16.82 15.93 34.31
N ASN A 98 -16.76 14.70 33.77
CA ASN A 98 -17.59 13.57 34.19
C ASN A 98 -16.93 12.69 35.26
N GLN A 99 -15.65 12.90 35.58
CA GLN A 99 -14.95 12.24 36.72
C GLN A 99 -15.64 12.49 38.06
N GLN A 100 -16.33 13.62 38.22
CA GLN A 100 -17.02 13.94 39.48
C GLN A 100 -18.43 13.33 39.58
N ARG A 101 -18.99 12.85 38.47
CA ARG A 101 -20.39 12.43 38.37
C ARG A 101 -20.57 10.93 38.17
N THR A 102 -19.54 10.25 37.69
CA THR A 102 -19.64 8.83 37.32
C THR A 102 -18.63 8.00 38.11
N SER A 103 -18.99 6.76 38.42
CA SER A 103 -18.08 5.80 39.06
C SER A 103 -17.19 5.06 38.05
N ARG A 104 -17.35 5.35 36.75
CA ARG A 104 -16.61 4.72 35.66
C ARG A 104 -15.46 5.63 35.23
N LEU A 105 -14.34 5.02 34.87
CA LEU A 105 -13.13 5.74 34.46
C LEU A 105 -13.30 6.43 33.09
N PHE A 106 -14.10 5.83 32.20
CA PHE A 106 -14.52 6.39 30.92
C PHE A 106 -16.03 6.19 30.77
N ASP A 107 -16.74 7.27 30.50
CA ASP A 107 -18.15 7.29 30.12
C ASP A 107 -18.31 7.08 28.61
N GLU A 108 -19.54 6.82 28.17
CA GLU A 108 -19.83 6.54 26.75
C GLU A 108 -19.45 7.71 25.84
N GLU A 109 -19.63 8.96 26.29
CA GLU A 109 -19.24 10.16 25.53
C GLU A 109 -17.72 10.25 25.33
N THR A 110 -16.93 10.05 26.40
CA THR A 110 -15.46 10.01 26.29
C THR A 110 -14.98 8.84 25.42
N GLN A 111 -15.64 7.68 25.49
CA GLN A 111 -15.29 6.53 24.66
C GLN A 111 -15.57 6.78 23.17
N GLY A 112 -16.67 7.48 22.86
CA GLY A 112 -16.98 7.90 21.48
C GLY A 112 -15.89 8.79 20.91
N GLU A 113 -15.53 9.87 21.61
CA GLU A 113 -14.49 10.79 21.14
C GLU A 113 -13.10 10.12 21.05
N LEU A 114 -12.77 9.19 21.95
CA LEU A 114 -11.54 8.38 21.83
C LEU A 114 -11.57 7.43 20.63
N GLY A 115 -12.76 6.95 20.23
CA GLY A 115 -12.96 6.21 18.99
C GLY A 115 -12.60 7.06 17.77
N ASP A 116 -13.11 8.28 17.72
CA ASP A 116 -12.82 9.23 16.64
C ASP A 116 -11.32 9.60 16.59
N VAL A 117 -10.67 9.77 17.74
CA VAL A 117 -9.21 9.95 17.84
C VAL A 117 -8.48 8.79 17.17
N LYS A 118 -8.89 7.55 17.46
CA LYS A 118 -8.26 6.36 16.90
C LYS A 118 -8.45 6.30 15.38
N GLU A 119 -9.65 6.62 14.89
CA GLU A 119 -9.94 6.62 13.45
C GLU A 119 -9.08 7.66 12.71
N HIS A 120 -9.07 8.92 13.18
CA HIS A 120 -8.22 9.95 12.59
C HIS A 120 -6.73 9.63 12.68
N PHE A 121 -6.28 8.99 13.77
CA PHE A 121 -4.90 8.53 13.88
C PHE A 121 -4.56 7.47 12.83
N LEU A 122 -5.41 6.46 12.65
CA LEU A 122 -5.20 5.41 11.66
C LEU A 122 -5.19 5.97 10.23
N ASN A 123 -6.11 6.89 9.93
CA ASN A 123 -6.16 7.57 8.63
C ASN A 123 -4.90 8.40 8.37
N ALA A 124 -4.45 9.20 9.34
CA ALA A 124 -3.21 9.97 9.24
C ALA A 124 -1.98 9.07 9.02
N VAL A 125 -1.89 7.93 9.72
CA VAL A 125 -0.82 6.96 9.56
C VAL A 125 -0.87 6.31 8.17
N ALA A 126 -2.05 5.88 7.71
CA ALA A 126 -2.22 5.28 6.39
C ALA A 126 -1.87 6.26 5.26
N ALA A 127 -2.28 7.53 5.39
CA ALA A 127 -1.94 8.59 4.45
C ALA A 127 -0.42 8.87 4.44
N LEU A 128 0.24 8.88 5.61
CA LEU A 128 1.69 9.03 5.72
C LEU A 128 2.44 7.87 5.05
N PHE A 129 2.04 6.62 5.31
CA PHE A 129 2.60 5.45 4.65
C PHE A 129 2.38 5.52 3.14
N SER A 130 1.20 5.94 2.67
CA SER A 130 0.94 6.14 1.24
C SER A 130 1.85 7.21 0.63
N ALA A 131 2.03 8.34 1.30
CA ALA A 131 2.90 9.43 0.84
C ALA A 131 4.37 9.00 0.71
N VAL A 132 4.84 8.09 1.56
CA VAL A 132 6.23 7.59 1.54
C VAL A 132 6.41 6.40 0.61
N LEU A 133 5.53 5.41 0.68
CA LEU A 133 5.67 4.15 -0.07
C LEU A 133 5.31 4.30 -1.55
N ASN A 134 4.35 5.17 -1.92
CA ASN A 134 3.96 5.35 -3.32
C ASN A 134 5.14 5.84 -4.20
N PRO A 135 5.90 6.88 -3.81
CA PRO A 135 7.11 7.27 -4.54
C PRO A 135 8.17 6.16 -4.60
N ILE A 136 8.38 5.42 -3.50
CA ILE A 136 9.36 4.31 -3.45
C ILE A 136 8.97 3.22 -4.44
N PHE A 137 7.70 2.79 -4.46
CA PHE A 137 7.23 1.78 -5.40
C PHE A 137 7.25 2.27 -6.84
N SER A 138 6.92 3.53 -7.11
CA SER A 138 7.08 4.10 -8.45
C SER A 138 8.55 4.10 -8.90
N LEU A 139 9.48 4.47 -8.02
CA LEU A 139 10.90 4.45 -8.31
C LEU A 139 11.41 3.01 -8.54
N LEU A 140 11.01 2.06 -7.70
CA LEU A 140 11.34 0.64 -7.89
C LEU A 140 10.75 0.09 -9.19
N SER A 141 9.53 0.50 -9.57
CA SER A 141 8.93 0.12 -10.85
C SER A 141 9.72 0.65 -12.06
N LEU A 142 10.37 1.81 -11.92
CA LEU A 142 11.26 2.38 -12.92
C LEU A 142 12.44 1.44 -13.24
N PHE A 143 12.97 0.75 -12.23
CA PHE A 143 14.10 -0.17 -12.43
C PHE A 143 13.67 -1.60 -12.78
N THR A 144 12.59 -2.08 -12.18
CA THR A 144 12.19 -3.50 -12.28
C THR A 144 11.40 -3.81 -13.55
N ARG A 145 10.59 -2.86 -14.06
CA ARG A 145 9.77 -3.08 -15.26
C ARG A 145 10.57 -3.29 -16.56
N PRO A 146 11.68 -2.56 -16.83
CA PRO A 146 12.56 -2.85 -17.95
C PRO A 146 13.14 -4.26 -17.87
N VAL A 147 13.61 -4.67 -16.69
CA VAL A 147 14.14 -6.03 -16.46
C VAL A 147 13.07 -7.08 -16.72
N ALA A 148 11.87 -6.90 -16.17
CA ALA A 148 10.74 -7.80 -16.42
C ALA A 148 10.36 -7.86 -17.91
N SER A 149 10.45 -6.75 -18.64
CA SER A 149 10.21 -6.70 -20.08
C SER A 149 11.26 -7.50 -20.87
N VAL A 150 12.54 -7.42 -20.48
CA VAL A 150 13.62 -8.21 -21.10
C VAL A 150 13.43 -9.70 -20.81
N VAL A 151 13.18 -10.07 -19.56
CA VAL A 151 12.92 -11.47 -19.16
C VAL A 151 11.74 -12.05 -19.95
N LYS A 152 10.66 -11.28 -20.10
CA LYS A 152 9.50 -11.71 -20.90
C LYS A 152 9.85 -11.88 -22.37
N ALA A 153 10.59 -10.94 -22.97
CA ALA A 153 11.01 -11.05 -24.37
C ALA A 153 11.90 -12.28 -24.63
N VAL A 154 12.78 -12.61 -23.69
CA VAL A 154 13.61 -13.83 -23.74
C VAL A 154 12.75 -15.09 -23.60
N ALA A 155 11.82 -15.11 -22.65
CA ALA A 155 10.91 -16.25 -22.45
C ALA A 155 10.01 -16.49 -23.68
N ASP A 156 9.48 -15.43 -24.28
CA ASP A 156 8.67 -15.50 -25.49
C ASP A 156 9.50 -16.05 -26.68
N ALA A 157 10.76 -15.60 -26.84
CA ALA A 157 11.66 -16.10 -27.88
C ALA A 157 12.05 -17.59 -27.69
N CYS A 158 12.26 -18.02 -26.45
CA CYS A 158 12.51 -19.44 -26.13
C CYS A 158 11.29 -20.33 -26.41
N ASN A 159 10.08 -19.86 -26.07
CA ASN A 159 8.84 -20.59 -26.33
C ASN A 159 8.54 -20.72 -27.84
N GLU A 160 8.83 -19.68 -28.62
CA GLU A 160 8.68 -19.70 -30.08
C GLU A 160 9.68 -20.66 -30.75
N SER A 161 10.91 -20.74 -30.21
CA SER A 161 11.93 -21.69 -30.69
C SER A 161 11.57 -23.15 -30.38
N SER A 162 10.99 -23.41 -29.20
CA SER A 162 10.57 -24.77 -28.80
C SER A 162 9.33 -25.26 -29.57
N SER A 163 8.42 -24.35 -29.91
CA SER A 163 7.20 -24.67 -30.69
C SER A 163 7.46 -24.80 -32.19
N ALA A 164 8.46 -24.11 -32.75
CA ALA A 164 8.89 -24.28 -34.14
C ALA A 164 9.57 -25.65 -34.37
N SER A 165 10.28 -26.19 -33.36
CA SER A 165 10.95 -27.50 -33.45
C SER A 165 10.01 -28.71 -33.39
N CYS A 166 8.72 -28.52 -33.05
CA CYS A 166 7.72 -29.59 -32.91
C CYS A 166 6.80 -29.72 -34.16
N LYS A 167 7.11 -28.99 -35.24
CA LYS A 167 6.34 -28.94 -36.49
C LYS A 167 7.04 -29.56 -37.71
N VAL A 168 8.08 -30.38 -37.50
CA VAL A 168 8.78 -31.10 -38.58
C VAL A 168 8.44 -32.58 -38.52
#